data_AF-W0J4L3-F1
#
_entry.id   AF-W0J4L3-F1
#
_cell.length_a   1.000
_cell.length_b   1.000
_cell.length_c   1.000
_cell.angle_alpha   90.00
_cell.angle_beta   90.00
_cell.angle_gamma   90.00
#
_symmetry.space_group_name_H-M   'P 1'
#
loop_
_entity.id
_entity.type
_entity.pdbx_description
1 polymer ?
#
loop_
_entity_poly.entity_id
_entity_poly.type
_entity_poly.pdbx_seq_one_letter_code
_entity_poly.pdbx_strand_id
1 'polypeptide(L)'
;MSILITPETKVLVQGITGDFGGRHAKLSLDYGTKIVAGVTPGKGGQFFIHENHKVPIFNTVKAAVKATGATVSAVFVPPPFAADAILEGVDAGLDLVVTITEGIPIKDMVRVKRAMQRTTLTGKTRLVGPNCPGLVCPGDGKDSKGGCRIGIAPGYINKKGHVGVVSRSGTLTYEAVYQLTTKGIGQSTTVGIGGDPVNGTSHLDVIRMFNDDPDTHGIIMIGEIGGSAEVEAARWIKENCKKPVAGFIAGATAPAGRRMGHAGAIVGGKEDTAAAKIAVFKECGIEVAETPSDMADALLRVAKARGVKLS
;
A
#
# COMPACT_ATOMS: atom_id res chain seq x y z
N MET A 1 -17.10 1.89 -2.26
CA MET A 1 -16.37 0.62 -2.18
C MET A 1 -14.90 0.89 -2.40
N SER A 2 -14.08 0.09 -1.74
CA SER A 2 -12.62 0.23 -1.61
C SER A 2 -12.02 -1.19 -1.61
N ILE A 3 -10.73 -1.30 -1.92
CA ILE A 3 -10.04 -2.60 -1.90
C ILE A 3 -9.24 -2.75 -0.60
N LEU A 4 -9.07 -4.00 -0.13
CA LEU A 4 -8.28 -4.41 1.05
C LEU A 4 -8.77 -3.90 2.42
N ILE A 5 -9.17 -2.64 2.51
CA ILE A 5 -9.58 -1.97 3.74
C ILE A 5 -10.82 -1.11 3.50
N THR A 6 -11.59 -0.91 4.56
CA THR A 6 -12.80 -0.08 4.61
C THR A 6 -12.76 0.76 5.90
N PRO A 7 -13.57 1.82 6.04
CA PRO A 7 -13.72 2.53 7.31
C PRO A 7 -14.07 1.63 8.51
N GLU A 8 -14.67 0.47 8.25
CA GLU A 8 -15.10 -0.51 9.25
C GLU A 8 -14.01 -1.48 9.66
N THR A 9 -12.90 -1.54 8.92
CA THR A 9 -11.79 -2.46 9.16
C THR A 9 -11.23 -2.29 10.56
N LYS A 10 -11.22 -3.37 11.34
CA LYS A 10 -10.66 -3.42 12.69
C LYS A 10 -9.16 -3.71 12.63
N VAL A 11 -8.37 -2.72 13.02
CA VAL A 11 -6.91 -2.75 12.90
C VAL A 11 -6.28 -3.01 14.28
N LEU A 12 -5.29 -3.89 14.33
CA LEU A 12 -4.34 -3.96 15.44
C LEU A 12 -2.98 -3.38 15.03
N VAL A 13 -2.23 -2.85 16.00
CA VAL A 13 -0.90 -2.26 15.76
C VAL A 13 0.16 -3.04 16.52
N GLN A 14 1.03 -3.75 15.79
CA GLN A 14 2.22 -4.38 16.37
C GLN A 14 3.32 -3.33 16.53
N GLY A 15 3.79 -3.14 17.76
CA GLY A 15 4.72 -2.06 18.13
C GLY A 15 4.03 -0.74 18.49
N ILE A 16 2.75 -0.76 18.92
CA ILE A 16 1.99 0.46 19.26
C ILE A 16 2.63 1.32 20.35
N THR A 17 3.42 0.71 21.25
CA THR A 17 4.03 1.42 22.38
C THR A 17 5.41 2.00 22.08
N GLY A 18 5.95 1.77 20.87
CA GLY A 18 7.14 2.46 20.39
C GLY A 18 6.82 3.85 19.84
N ASP A 19 7.80 4.75 19.80
CA ASP A 19 7.58 6.15 19.44
C ASP A 19 6.93 6.31 18.05
N PHE A 20 7.42 5.56 17.06
CA PHE A 20 6.93 5.67 15.69
C PHE A 20 5.56 4.98 15.50
N GLY A 21 5.41 3.75 15.99
CA GLY A 21 4.14 3.01 15.94
C GLY A 21 3.03 3.72 16.71
N GLY A 22 3.33 4.24 17.90
CA GLY A 22 2.41 5.03 18.71
C GLY A 22 2.01 6.33 18.03
N ARG A 23 2.97 7.10 17.48
CA ARG A 23 2.65 8.33 16.72
C ARG A 23 1.69 8.05 15.58
N HIS A 24 1.95 7.02 14.78
CA HIS A 24 1.10 6.71 13.63
C HIS A 24 -0.23 6.06 14.02
N ALA A 25 -0.32 5.39 15.16
CA ALA A 25 -1.58 4.97 15.75
C ALA A 25 -2.46 6.17 16.13
N LYS A 26 -1.90 7.21 16.78
CA LYS A 26 -2.63 8.46 17.10
C LYS A 26 -3.19 9.11 15.84
N LEU A 27 -2.33 9.34 14.85
CA LEU A 27 -2.74 9.94 13.57
C LEU A 27 -3.80 9.11 12.83
N SER A 28 -3.80 7.78 13.00
CA SER A 28 -4.80 6.92 12.37
C SER A 28 -6.13 6.94 13.13
N LEU A 29 -6.11 7.03 14.46
CA LEU A 29 -7.29 7.29 15.29
C LEU A 29 -7.91 8.65 14.94
N ASP A 30 -7.10 9.72 14.87
CA ASP A 30 -7.54 11.08 14.50
C ASP A 30 -8.18 11.13 13.09
N TYR A 31 -7.74 10.24 12.21
CA TYR A 31 -8.28 10.09 10.86
C TYR A 31 -9.62 9.32 10.83
N GLY A 32 -9.94 8.56 11.86
CA GLY A 32 -11.16 7.73 11.96
C GLY A 32 -10.95 6.22 11.88
N THR A 33 -9.69 5.77 11.82
CA THR A 33 -9.37 4.34 11.72
C THR A 33 -9.75 3.61 13.01
N LYS A 34 -10.43 2.46 12.88
CA LYS A 34 -10.81 1.62 14.03
C LYS A 34 -9.63 0.79 14.53
N ILE A 35 -8.72 1.42 15.27
CA ILE A 35 -7.66 0.70 15.99
C ILE A 35 -8.26 0.07 17.24
N VAL A 36 -8.36 -1.26 17.26
CA VAL A 36 -9.02 -2.02 18.32
C VAL A 36 -8.04 -2.71 19.28
N ALA A 37 -6.78 -2.87 18.89
CA ALA A 37 -5.76 -3.49 19.73
C ALA A 37 -4.35 -2.98 19.44
N GLY A 38 -3.52 -3.03 20.47
CA GLY A 38 -2.07 -2.92 20.37
C GLY A 38 -1.40 -4.24 20.70
N VAL A 39 -0.26 -4.53 20.10
CA VAL A 39 0.59 -5.67 20.50
C VAL A 39 1.98 -5.15 20.84
N THR A 40 2.43 -5.46 22.06
CA THR A 40 3.82 -5.28 22.49
C THR A 40 4.12 -6.35 23.55
N PRO A 41 4.97 -7.35 23.25
CA PRO A 41 5.37 -8.35 24.22
C PRO A 41 5.93 -7.72 25.51
N GLY A 42 5.48 -8.21 26.66
CA GLY A 42 5.83 -7.70 27.98
C GLY A 42 4.95 -6.54 28.48
N LYS A 43 4.05 -6.00 27.65
CA LYS A 43 3.13 -4.90 28.02
C LYS A 43 1.64 -5.27 27.95
N GLY A 44 1.32 -6.56 27.82
CA GLY A 44 -0.06 -7.04 27.83
C GLY A 44 -0.81 -6.63 29.10
N GLY A 45 -2.09 -6.24 28.96
CA GLY A 45 -2.94 -5.75 30.05
C GLY A 45 -2.89 -4.23 30.25
N GLN A 46 -1.95 -3.53 29.61
CA GLN A 46 -1.90 -2.07 29.57
C GLN A 46 -2.87 -1.49 28.53
N PHE A 47 -2.99 -0.17 28.49
CA PHE A 47 -3.78 0.55 27.49
C PHE A 47 -2.94 1.62 26.80
N PHE A 48 -3.12 1.75 25.50
CA PHE A 48 -2.69 2.91 24.72
C PHE A 48 -3.82 3.95 24.75
N ILE A 49 -3.52 5.14 25.29
CA ILE A 49 -4.49 6.23 25.47
C ILE A 49 -4.15 7.38 24.52
N HIS A 50 -5.16 7.87 23.80
CA HIS A 50 -5.06 9.05 22.95
C HIS A 50 -6.43 9.72 22.87
N GLU A 51 -6.55 10.96 23.38
CA GLU A 51 -7.83 11.67 23.50
C GLU A 51 -8.91 10.80 24.18
N ASN A 52 -10.04 10.56 23.50
CA ASN A 52 -11.14 9.71 23.94
C ASN A 52 -10.96 8.22 23.60
N HIS A 53 -9.83 7.83 22.99
CA HIS A 53 -9.55 6.44 22.63
C HIS A 53 -8.76 5.72 23.72
N LYS A 54 -9.23 4.53 24.07
CA LYS A 54 -8.57 3.59 24.99
C LYS A 54 -8.42 2.24 24.32
N VAL A 55 -7.21 1.95 23.83
CA VAL A 55 -6.91 0.74 23.05
C VAL A 55 -6.19 -0.28 23.95
N PRO A 56 -6.73 -1.50 24.15
CA PRO A 56 -6.06 -2.53 24.95
C PRO A 56 -4.78 -3.04 24.29
N ILE A 57 -3.74 -3.28 25.10
CA ILE A 57 -2.45 -3.83 24.65
C ILE A 57 -2.38 -5.29 25.07
N PHE A 58 -1.93 -6.14 24.13
CA PHE A 58 -1.75 -7.57 24.31
C PHE A 58 -0.28 -7.97 24.14
N ASN A 59 0.08 -9.12 24.69
CA ASN A 59 1.41 -9.71 24.48
C ASN A 59 1.54 -10.38 23.11
N THR A 60 0.43 -10.89 22.53
CA THR A 60 0.44 -11.63 21.27
C THR A 60 -0.70 -11.20 20.36
N VAL A 61 -0.51 -11.33 19.05
CA VAL A 61 -1.51 -11.05 18.02
C VAL A 61 -2.72 -11.97 18.18
N LYS A 62 -2.50 -13.27 18.42
CA LYS A 62 -3.59 -14.25 18.60
C LYS A 62 -4.53 -13.88 19.75
N ALA A 63 -3.98 -13.41 20.87
CA ALA A 63 -4.80 -12.93 22.00
C ALA A 63 -5.58 -11.67 21.64
N ALA A 64 -4.94 -10.71 20.95
CA ALA A 64 -5.58 -9.49 20.48
C ALA A 64 -6.74 -9.79 19.52
N VAL A 65 -6.54 -10.66 18.53
CA VAL A 65 -7.56 -11.08 17.56
C VAL A 65 -8.74 -11.73 18.27
N LYS A 66 -8.49 -12.70 19.16
CA LYS A 66 -9.53 -13.38 19.92
C LYS A 66 -10.39 -12.41 20.75
N ALA A 67 -9.77 -11.40 21.35
CA ALA A 67 -10.46 -10.46 22.23
C ALA A 67 -11.21 -9.35 21.49
N THR A 68 -10.77 -8.95 20.30
CA THR A 68 -11.24 -7.72 19.64
C THR A 68 -11.87 -7.93 18.27
N GLY A 69 -11.65 -9.10 17.67
CA GLY A 69 -12.02 -9.40 16.29
C GLY A 69 -11.28 -8.55 15.27
N ALA A 70 -10.05 -8.12 15.57
CA ALA A 70 -9.17 -7.48 14.60
C ALA A 70 -8.94 -8.39 13.39
N THR A 71 -9.02 -7.82 12.19
CA THR A 71 -8.82 -8.56 10.92
C THR A 71 -7.56 -8.13 10.19
N VAL A 72 -6.99 -6.97 10.55
CA VAL A 72 -5.80 -6.41 9.91
C VAL A 72 -4.74 -6.03 10.94
N SER A 73 -3.47 -6.26 10.62
CA SER A 73 -2.33 -5.82 11.42
C SER A 73 -1.51 -4.76 10.70
N ALA A 74 -1.19 -3.66 11.40
CA ALA A 74 -0.15 -2.72 11.02
C ALA A 74 1.15 -3.04 11.78
N VAL A 75 2.24 -3.29 11.06
CA VAL A 75 3.54 -3.66 11.64
C VAL A 75 4.48 -2.46 11.61
N PHE A 76 4.85 -1.99 12.80
CA PHE A 76 5.81 -0.90 13.03
C PHE A 76 7.03 -1.37 13.86
N VAL A 77 7.26 -2.68 13.93
CA VAL A 77 8.37 -3.23 14.72
C VAL A 77 9.71 -3.04 13.99
N PRO A 78 10.84 -2.92 14.70
CA PRO A 78 12.16 -2.79 14.08
C PRO A 78 12.53 -3.95 13.14
N PRO A 79 13.44 -3.73 12.17
CA PRO A 79 13.76 -4.71 11.14
C PRO A 79 14.13 -6.12 11.64
N PRO A 80 14.93 -6.28 12.70
CA PRO A 80 15.28 -7.61 13.23
C PRO A 80 14.09 -8.46 13.68
N PHE A 81 12.95 -7.83 13.99
CA PHE A 81 11.77 -8.50 14.54
C PHE A 81 10.59 -8.53 13.55
N ALA A 82 10.70 -7.83 12.43
CA ALA A 82 9.59 -7.61 11.52
C ALA A 82 9.15 -8.87 10.77
N ALA A 83 10.08 -9.76 10.42
CA ALA A 83 9.73 -11.03 9.80
C ALA A 83 8.88 -11.92 10.72
N ASP A 84 9.25 -12.03 11.99
CA ASP A 84 8.49 -12.78 12.99
C ASP A 84 7.13 -12.14 13.27
N ALA A 85 7.06 -10.80 13.35
CA ALA A 85 5.79 -10.07 13.50
C ALA A 85 4.82 -10.28 12.31
N ILE A 86 5.35 -10.37 11.09
CA ILE A 86 4.54 -10.71 9.91
C ILE A 86 3.98 -12.13 10.08
N LEU A 87 4.83 -13.10 10.41
CA LEU A 87 4.43 -14.50 10.56
C LEU A 87 3.45 -14.70 11.72
N GLU A 88 3.59 -13.95 12.81
CA GLU A 88 2.62 -13.96 13.91
C GLU A 88 1.24 -13.49 13.45
N GLY A 89 1.20 -12.48 12.58
CA GLY A 89 -0.05 -12.02 11.94
C GLY A 89 -0.70 -13.07 11.04
N VAL A 90 0.11 -13.79 10.26
CA VAL A 90 -0.34 -14.88 9.38
C VAL A 90 -0.84 -16.08 10.20
N ASP A 91 -0.12 -16.48 11.25
CA ASP A 91 -0.51 -17.57 12.16
C ASP A 91 -1.80 -17.24 12.93
N ALA A 92 -2.02 -15.97 13.27
CA ALA A 92 -3.25 -15.51 13.89
C ALA A 92 -4.45 -15.49 12.94
N GLY A 93 -4.26 -15.77 11.64
CA GLY A 93 -5.33 -15.83 10.65
C GLY A 93 -5.93 -14.49 10.28
N LEU A 94 -5.12 -13.42 10.31
CA LEU A 94 -5.55 -12.10 9.82
C LEU A 94 -5.82 -12.12 8.31
N ASP A 95 -6.72 -11.28 7.84
CA ASP A 95 -6.98 -11.12 6.40
C ASP A 95 -5.80 -10.40 5.71
N LEU A 96 -5.19 -9.44 6.42
CA LEU A 96 -4.15 -8.56 5.89
C LEU A 96 -3.11 -8.18 6.96
N VAL A 97 -1.85 -8.18 6.55
CA VAL A 97 -0.73 -7.61 7.29
C VAL A 97 -0.11 -6.49 6.43
N VAL A 98 0.01 -5.29 7.00
CA VAL A 98 0.64 -4.12 6.36
C VAL A 98 1.93 -3.81 7.09
N THR A 99 3.06 -4.00 6.42
CA THR A 99 4.39 -3.82 7.02
C THR A 99 5.04 -2.53 6.57
N ILE A 100 5.21 -1.60 7.50
CA ILE A 100 5.78 -0.28 7.23
C ILE A 100 7.31 -0.34 7.24
N THR A 101 7.87 -1.16 8.13
CA THR A 101 9.30 -1.28 8.41
C THR A 101 10.13 -1.44 7.14
N GLU A 102 11.12 -0.56 6.98
CA GLU A 102 12.17 -0.64 5.95
C GLU A 102 13.42 -1.34 6.51
N GLY A 103 14.22 -1.97 5.64
CA GLY A 103 15.52 -2.54 6.02
C GLY A 103 15.45 -3.95 6.60
N ILE A 104 14.34 -4.65 6.38
CA ILE A 104 14.23 -6.08 6.72
C ILE A 104 15.21 -6.87 5.83
N PRO A 105 16.03 -7.77 6.38
CA PRO A 105 16.92 -8.58 5.55
C PRO A 105 16.15 -9.37 4.49
N ILE A 106 16.62 -9.32 3.23
CA ILE A 106 16.00 -10.03 2.09
C ILE A 106 15.82 -11.52 2.41
N LYS A 107 16.80 -12.14 3.06
CA LYS A 107 16.75 -13.54 3.48
C LYS A 107 15.54 -13.86 4.36
N ASP A 108 15.16 -12.94 5.24
CA ASP A 108 14.02 -13.12 6.13
C ASP A 108 12.72 -12.93 5.38
N MET A 109 12.63 -11.95 4.46
CA MET A 109 11.48 -11.80 3.59
C MET A 109 11.26 -12.99 2.64
N VAL A 110 12.33 -13.62 2.14
CA VAL A 110 12.25 -14.88 1.37
C VAL A 110 11.66 -16.01 2.21
N ARG A 111 12.06 -16.12 3.49
CA ARG A 111 11.50 -17.11 4.42
C ARG A 111 10.01 -16.83 4.69
N VAL A 112 9.65 -15.57 4.92
CA VAL A 112 8.25 -15.14 5.08
C VAL A 112 7.41 -15.53 3.87
N LYS A 113 7.83 -15.15 2.65
CA LYS A 113 7.10 -15.51 1.41
C LYS A 113 6.94 -17.02 1.25
N ARG A 114 8.00 -17.79 1.52
CA ARG A 114 7.96 -19.26 1.44
C ARG A 114 7.00 -19.86 2.46
N ALA A 115 6.96 -19.34 3.68
CA ALA A 115 6.02 -19.77 4.71
C ALA A 115 4.57 -19.49 4.26
N MET A 116 4.27 -18.25 3.82
CA MET A 116 2.94 -17.86 3.35
C MET A 116 2.44 -18.65 2.13
N GLN A 117 3.33 -19.14 1.26
CA GLN A 117 2.97 -20.02 0.14
C GLN A 117 2.61 -21.45 0.57
N ARG A 118 3.16 -21.93 1.69
CA ARG A 118 3.03 -23.32 2.16
C ARG A 118 1.88 -23.54 3.12
N THR A 119 1.41 -22.48 3.78
CA THR A 119 0.36 -22.59 4.79
C THR A 119 -1.00 -22.83 4.13
N THR A 120 -1.56 -24.03 4.31
CA THR A 120 -2.98 -24.34 4.09
C THR A 120 -3.85 -24.01 5.31
N LEU A 121 -3.23 -23.59 6.42
CA LEU A 121 -3.80 -23.65 7.77
C LEU A 121 -4.50 -22.38 8.28
N THR A 122 -4.51 -21.28 7.54
CA THR A 122 -5.33 -20.10 7.84
C THR A 122 -5.66 -19.41 6.51
N GLY A 123 -6.85 -18.81 6.39
CA GLY A 123 -7.30 -18.15 5.16
C GLY A 123 -6.23 -17.20 4.59
N LYS A 124 -6.15 -17.08 3.26
CA LYS A 124 -5.06 -16.46 2.48
C LYS A 124 -4.68 -15.03 2.95
N THR A 125 -3.96 -14.90 4.08
CA THR A 125 -3.50 -13.62 4.61
C THR A 125 -2.68 -12.92 3.53
N ARG A 126 -3.07 -11.69 3.19
CA ARG A 126 -2.31 -10.86 2.27
C ARG A 126 -1.25 -10.08 3.03
N LEU A 127 -0.09 -9.86 2.40
CA LEU A 127 0.95 -8.97 2.89
C LEU A 127 1.08 -7.76 1.96
N VAL A 128 1.05 -6.55 2.51
CA VAL A 128 1.44 -5.30 1.84
C VAL A 128 2.73 -4.79 2.47
N GLY A 129 3.68 -4.32 1.65
CA GLY A 129 5.04 -4.03 2.06
C GLY A 129 5.97 -5.25 1.99
N PRO A 130 7.12 -5.24 2.69
CA PRO A 130 7.59 -4.22 3.63
C PRO A 130 8.04 -2.93 2.94
N ASN A 131 8.67 -2.01 3.69
CA ASN A 131 9.19 -0.75 3.17
C ASN A 131 8.14 0.04 2.38
N CYS A 132 6.98 0.28 3.00
CA CYS A 132 5.84 0.88 2.31
C CYS A 132 5.16 1.97 3.16
N PRO A 133 4.49 2.94 2.51
CA PRO A 133 3.71 3.94 3.24
C PRO A 133 2.41 3.39 3.82
N GLY A 134 2.02 2.18 3.42
CA GLY A 134 0.77 1.52 3.78
C GLY A 134 -0.40 1.87 2.86
N LEU A 135 -1.60 1.96 3.43
CA LEU A 135 -2.88 2.03 2.73
C LEU A 135 -3.72 3.21 3.22
N VAL A 136 -4.48 3.83 2.33
CA VAL A 136 -5.51 4.82 2.69
C VAL A 136 -6.79 4.55 1.91
N CYS A 137 -7.89 4.36 2.62
CA CYS A 137 -9.25 4.45 2.13
C CYS A 137 -9.83 5.78 2.62
N PRO A 138 -9.98 6.78 1.74
CA PRO A 138 -10.50 8.10 2.10
C PRO A 138 -11.90 8.07 2.71
N GLY A 139 -12.12 8.85 3.79
CA GLY A 139 -13.45 9.06 4.37
C GLY A 139 -14.23 10.20 3.72
N ASP A 140 -15.53 10.28 4.01
CA ASP A 140 -16.45 11.34 3.55
C ASP A 140 -16.33 12.65 4.35
N GLY A 141 -15.69 12.62 5.52
CA GLY A 141 -15.55 13.79 6.38
C GLY A 141 -14.58 14.83 5.81
N LYS A 142 -14.59 16.03 6.42
CA LYS A 142 -13.62 17.09 6.11
C LYS A 142 -12.19 16.55 6.22
N ASP A 143 -11.33 16.94 5.29
CA ASP A 143 -9.94 16.49 5.17
C ASP A 143 -9.83 14.95 5.14
N SER A 144 -10.85 14.30 4.55
CA SER A 144 -10.96 12.86 4.39
C SER A 144 -11.13 12.06 5.69
N LYS A 145 -11.54 12.71 6.79
CA LYS A 145 -11.81 12.03 8.06
C LYS A 145 -12.95 11.01 7.97
N GLY A 146 -12.93 10.03 8.87
CA GLY A 146 -13.90 8.92 8.91
C GLY A 146 -13.54 7.80 7.93
N GLY A 147 -12.32 7.81 7.39
CA GLY A 147 -11.80 6.75 6.53
C GLY A 147 -11.00 5.71 7.31
N CYS A 148 -10.23 4.90 6.58
CA CYS A 148 -9.27 3.97 7.15
C CYS A 148 -7.87 4.29 6.62
N ARG A 149 -6.94 4.52 7.53
CA ARG A 149 -5.54 4.82 7.23
C ARG A 149 -4.67 3.84 8.01
N ILE A 150 -3.89 3.05 7.29
CA ILE A 150 -2.92 2.12 7.86
C ILE A 150 -1.54 2.51 7.36
N GLY A 151 -0.67 2.98 8.24
CA GLY A 151 0.70 3.34 7.90
C GLY A 151 1.01 4.81 8.10
N ILE A 152 1.76 5.38 7.16
CA ILE A 152 2.44 6.67 7.34
C ILE A 152 2.04 7.75 6.34
N ALA A 153 1.25 7.42 5.32
CA ALA A 153 0.72 8.41 4.37
C ALA A 153 -0.02 9.55 5.09
N PRO A 154 0.11 10.83 4.69
CA PRO A 154 -0.64 11.92 5.30
C PRO A 154 -2.13 11.81 4.92
N GLY A 155 -3.04 11.81 5.90
CA GLY A 155 -4.47 11.67 5.62
C GLY A 155 -5.07 12.88 4.90
N TYR A 156 -4.67 14.09 5.30
CA TYR A 156 -5.27 15.37 4.87
C TYR A 156 -5.11 15.71 3.38
N ILE A 157 -4.19 15.05 2.65
CA ILE A 157 -4.04 15.25 1.20
C ILE A 157 -5.01 14.41 0.36
N ASN A 158 -5.72 13.47 1.00
CA ASN A 158 -6.65 12.58 0.33
C ASN A 158 -8.02 13.23 0.21
N LYS A 159 -8.81 12.73 -0.73
CA LYS A 159 -10.22 13.05 -0.88
C LYS A 159 -10.92 11.80 -1.39
N LYS A 160 -12.11 11.50 -0.89
CA LYS A 160 -12.89 10.37 -1.41
C LYS A 160 -13.26 10.59 -2.87
N GLY A 161 -13.06 9.56 -3.68
CA GLY A 161 -13.32 9.56 -5.12
C GLY A 161 -13.23 8.16 -5.71
N HIS A 162 -12.98 8.07 -7.01
CA HIS A 162 -13.09 6.84 -7.78
C HIS A 162 -11.78 6.41 -8.46
N VAL A 163 -10.64 6.97 -8.06
CA VAL A 163 -9.34 6.61 -8.65
C VAL A 163 -8.53 5.73 -7.70
N GLY A 164 -8.14 4.56 -8.17
CA GLY A 164 -7.19 3.70 -7.48
C GLY A 164 -5.75 4.15 -7.71
N VAL A 165 -4.92 4.15 -6.68
CA VAL A 165 -3.49 4.47 -6.81
C VAL A 165 -2.66 3.31 -6.27
N VAL A 166 -1.72 2.80 -7.06
CA VAL A 166 -0.75 1.77 -6.63
C VAL A 166 0.67 2.24 -6.89
N SER A 167 1.56 2.06 -5.90
CA SER A 167 2.94 2.57 -5.99
C SER A 167 3.95 1.81 -5.14
N ARG A 168 5.20 1.74 -5.59
CA ARG A 168 6.35 1.32 -4.77
C ARG A 168 6.82 2.42 -3.82
N SER A 169 6.70 3.68 -4.22
CA SER A 169 7.29 4.84 -3.52
C SER A 169 6.29 5.57 -2.64
N GLY A 170 6.69 5.92 -1.41
CA GLY A 170 5.85 6.69 -0.48
C GLY A 170 5.49 8.08 -1.00
N THR A 171 6.46 9.00 -1.05
CA THR A 171 6.20 10.41 -1.37
C THR A 171 5.69 10.64 -2.79
N LEU A 172 6.09 9.81 -3.75
CA LEU A 172 5.56 9.89 -5.11
C LEU A 172 4.09 9.46 -5.18
N THR A 173 3.66 8.55 -4.30
CA THR A 173 2.23 8.27 -4.13
C THR A 173 1.49 9.51 -3.65
N TYR A 174 2.07 10.24 -2.69
CA TYR A 174 1.44 11.43 -2.11
C TYR A 174 1.27 12.52 -3.16
N GLU A 175 2.21 12.64 -4.09
CA GLU A 175 2.14 13.56 -5.22
C GLU A 175 0.96 13.25 -6.14
N ALA A 176 0.79 11.98 -6.57
CA ALA A 176 -0.37 11.57 -7.37
C ALA A 176 -1.70 11.79 -6.64
N VAL A 177 -1.75 11.44 -5.35
CA VAL A 177 -2.91 11.67 -4.48
C VAL A 177 -3.26 13.15 -4.43
N TYR A 178 -2.27 14.02 -4.19
CA TYR A 178 -2.48 15.45 -4.09
C TYR A 178 -2.95 16.06 -5.42
N GLN A 179 -2.39 15.66 -6.55
CA GLN A 179 -2.85 16.10 -7.88
C GLN A 179 -4.31 15.71 -8.15
N LEU A 180 -4.70 14.47 -7.84
CA LEU A 180 -6.08 14.01 -7.96
C LEU A 180 -7.04 14.81 -7.04
N THR A 181 -6.64 15.04 -5.80
CA THR A 181 -7.44 15.77 -4.81
C THR A 181 -7.66 17.22 -5.21
N THR A 182 -6.60 17.92 -5.62
CA THR A 182 -6.66 19.34 -6.04
C THR A 182 -7.44 19.55 -7.32
N LYS A 183 -7.50 18.54 -8.21
CA LYS A 183 -8.38 18.51 -9.38
C LYS A 183 -9.81 18.05 -9.06
N GLY A 184 -10.11 17.78 -7.79
CA GLY A 184 -11.44 17.42 -7.32
C GLY A 184 -11.86 15.97 -7.55
N ILE A 185 -10.98 15.10 -8.04
CA ILE A 185 -11.28 13.72 -8.47
C ILE A 185 -11.29 12.76 -7.26
N GLY A 186 -10.29 12.86 -6.38
CA GLY A 186 -10.15 12.00 -5.21
C GLY A 186 -9.73 10.56 -5.54
N GLN A 187 -9.66 9.71 -4.51
CA GLN A 187 -9.18 8.33 -4.57
C GLN A 187 -10.21 7.37 -3.99
N SER A 188 -10.31 6.16 -4.57
CA SER A 188 -11.06 5.04 -3.99
C SER A 188 -10.23 4.36 -2.91
N THR A 189 -9.00 3.95 -3.26
CA THR A 189 -8.00 3.44 -2.32
C THR A 189 -6.60 3.75 -2.84
N THR A 190 -5.70 4.09 -1.93
CA THR A 190 -4.27 4.27 -2.22
C THR A 190 -3.50 3.12 -1.58
N VAL A 191 -2.68 2.44 -2.39
CA VAL A 191 -1.92 1.24 -1.99
C VAL A 191 -0.43 1.43 -2.26
N GLY A 192 0.34 1.68 -1.20
CA GLY A 192 1.79 1.59 -1.24
C GLY A 192 2.25 0.16 -1.06
N ILE A 193 2.75 -0.49 -2.12
CA ILE A 193 3.20 -1.89 -2.08
C ILE A 193 4.63 -2.05 -1.56
N GLY A 194 5.40 -0.96 -1.56
CA GLY A 194 6.75 -0.86 -1.00
C GLY A 194 7.90 -1.03 -1.99
N GLY A 195 9.08 -0.56 -1.58
CA GLY A 195 10.29 -0.48 -2.42
C GLY A 195 11.24 -1.67 -2.34
N ASP A 196 10.93 -2.67 -1.49
CA ASP A 196 11.79 -3.82 -1.30
C ASP A 196 11.64 -4.87 -2.42
N PRO A 197 12.72 -5.57 -2.81
CA PRO A 197 12.71 -6.52 -3.92
C PRO A 197 11.89 -7.78 -3.65
N VAL A 198 11.64 -8.10 -2.38
CA VAL A 198 10.80 -9.23 -1.95
C VAL A 198 9.63 -8.68 -1.16
N ASN A 199 8.62 -8.20 -1.88
CA ASN A 199 7.39 -7.66 -1.32
C ASN A 199 6.26 -8.71 -1.23
N GLY A 200 5.22 -8.39 -0.47
CA GLY A 200 4.04 -9.23 -0.30
C GLY A 200 3.10 -9.21 -1.51
N THR A 201 2.64 -8.03 -1.89
CA THR A 201 1.62 -7.76 -2.92
C THR A 201 2.24 -6.94 -4.05
N SER A 202 2.07 -7.39 -5.30
CA SER A 202 2.62 -6.75 -6.51
C SER A 202 1.70 -5.68 -7.10
N HIS A 203 2.19 -4.92 -8.10
CA HIS A 203 1.35 -4.04 -8.91
C HIS A 203 0.21 -4.79 -9.57
N LEU A 204 0.50 -5.96 -10.16
CA LEU A 204 -0.50 -6.79 -10.84
C LEU A 204 -1.62 -7.22 -9.89
N ASP A 205 -1.28 -7.63 -8.67
CA ASP A 205 -2.28 -8.01 -7.66
C ASP A 205 -3.25 -6.86 -7.38
N VAL A 206 -2.73 -5.65 -7.18
CA VAL A 206 -3.54 -4.47 -6.87
C VAL A 206 -4.36 -4.01 -8.08
N ILE A 207 -3.78 -4.06 -9.29
CA ILE A 207 -4.48 -3.73 -10.53
C ILE A 207 -5.67 -4.66 -10.76
N ARG A 208 -5.53 -5.96 -10.48
CA ARG A 208 -6.67 -6.90 -10.54
C ARG A 208 -7.78 -6.49 -9.59
N MET A 209 -7.44 -6.18 -8.33
CA MET A 209 -8.42 -5.71 -7.35
C MET A 209 -9.11 -4.41 -7.79
N PHE A 210 -8.34 -3.44 -8.29
CA PHE A 210 -8.92 -2.20 -8.81
C PHE A 210 -9.76 -2.42 -10.06
N ASN A 211 -9.39 -3.35 -10.95
CA ASN A 211 -10.19 -3.69 -12.11
C ASN A 211 -11.55 -4.31 -11.71
N ASP A 212 -11.55 -5.12 -10.66
CA ASP A 212 -12.74 -5.83 -10.20
C ASP A 212 -13.63 -4.99 -9.28
N ASP A 213 -13.10 -3.94 -8.64
CA ASP A 213 -13.84 -3.03 -7.78
C ASP A 213 -14.73 -2.05 -8.58
N PRO A 214 -16.07 -2.17 -8.58
CA PRO A 214 -16.95 -1.32 -9.38
C PRO A 214 -16.82 0.18 -9.08
N ASP A 215 -16.41 0.57 -7.86
CA ASP A 215 -16.30 1.98 -7.48
C ASP A 215 -14.94 2.61 -7.86
N THR A 216 -14.00 1.82 -8.38
CA THR A 216 -12.79 2.34 -9.00
C THR A 216 -13.04 2.52 -10.50
N HIS A 217 -12.95 3.74 -11.01
CA HIS A 217 -13.21 4.09 -12.41
C HIS A 217 -11.95 4.35 -13.21
N GLY A 218 -10.82 4.64 -12.54
CA GLY A 218 -9.51 4.84 -13.17
C GLY A 218 -8.39 4.45 -12.24
N ILE A 219 -7.20 4.19 -12.79
CA ILE A 219 -6.06 3.68 -12.03
C ILE A 219 -4.80 4.49 -12.37
N ILE A 220 -4.08 4.95 -11.35
CA ILE A 220 -2.69 5.41 -11.48
C ILE A 220 -1.75 4.31 -10.98
N MET A 221 -0.86 3.85 -11.85
CA MET A 221 0.20 2.91 -11.53
C MET A 221 1.56 3.63 -11.50
N ILE A 222 2.22 3.64 -10.35
CA ILE A 222 3.53 4.27 -10.16
C ILE A 222 4.57 3.17 -9.94
N GLY A 223 5.54 3.12 -10.85
CA GLY A 223 6.66 2.21 -10.79
C GLY A 223 8.00 2.93 -10.66
N GLU A 224 9.05 2.14 -10.64
CA GLU A 224 10.44 2.61 -10.65
C GLU A 224 11.33 1.64 -11.44
N ILE A 225 12.60 1.97 -11.60
CA ILE A 225 13.61 1.06 -12.16
C ILE A 225 13.75 -0.24 -11.35
N GLY A 226 14.22 -1.31 -12.00
CA GLY A 226 14.53 -2.59 -11.37
C GLY A 226 13.34 -3.56 -11.32
N GLY A 227 13.57 -4.80 -11.76
CA GLY A 227 12.58 -5.87 -11.79
C GLY A 227 11.54 -5.73 -12.89
N SER A 228 10.67 -6.73 -13.01
CA SER A 228 9.67 -6.89 -14.08
C SER A 228 8.22 -6.61 -13.66
N ALA A 229 7.95 -6.28 -12.40
CA ALA A 229 6.60 -6.21 -11.84
C ALA A 229 5.66 -5.25 -12.62
N GLU A 230 6.17 -4.10 -13.04
CA GLU A 230 5.42 -3.14 -13.84
C GLU A 230 5.14 -3.66 -15.26
N VAL A 231 6.09 -4.38 -15.86
CA VAL A 231 5.97 -4.98 -17.20
C VAL A 231 4.91 -6.08 -17.17
N GLU A 232 4.95 -6.97 -16.18
CA GLU A 232 3.95 -8.02 -15.98
C GLU A 232 2.55 -7.44 -15.80
N ALA A 233 2.43 -6.38 -14.98
CA ALA A 233 1.18 -5.67 -14.79
C ALA A 233 0.67 -5.02 -16.09
N ALA A 234 1.56 -4.38 -16.87
CA ALA A 234 1.20 -3.73 -18.12
C ALA A 234 0.70 -4.72 -19.18
N ARG A 235 1.37 -5.87 -19.33
CA ARG A 235 0.96 -6.93 -20.24
C ARG A 235 -0.42 -7.47 -19.87
N TRP A 236 -0.66 -7.70 -18.58
CA TRP A 236 -1.98 -8.12 -18.10
C TRP A 236 -3.06 -7.05 -18.34
N ILE A 237 -2.73 -5.76 -18.13
CA ILE A 237 -3.64 -4.63 -18.39
C ILE A 237 -4.12 -4.64 -19.84
N LYS A 238 -3.21 -4.83 -20.80
CA LYS A 238 -3.52 -4.85 -22.25
C LYS A 238 -4.62 -5.87 -22.59
N GLU A 239 -4.57 -7.02 -21.95
CA GLU A 239 -5.44 -8.16 -22.25
C GLU A 239 -6.74 -8.15 -21.42
N ASN A 240 -6.73 -7.59 -20.21
CA ASN A 240 -7.78 -7.85 -19.22
C ASN A 240 -8.40 -6.59 -18.60
N CYS A 241 -7.67 -5.47 -18.52
CA CYS A 241 -8.12 -4.31 -17.75
C CYS A 241 -9.09 -3.45 -18.56
N LYS A 242 -10.28 -3.23 -17.99
CA LYS A 242 -11.36 -2.47 -18.66
C LYS A 242 -11.30 -0.97 -18.36
N LYS A 243 -10.49 -0.56 -17.39
CA LYS A 243 -10.46 0.80 -16.84
C LYS A 243 -9.33 1.61 -17.46
N PRO A 244 -9.48 2.94 -17.60
CA PRO A 244 -8.36 3.82 -17.97
C PRO A 244 -7.24 3.68 -16.94
N VAL A 245 -6.02 3.47 -17.44
CA VAL A 245 -4.81 3.38 -16.61
C VAL A 245 -3.79 4.41 -17.11
N ALA A 246 -3.27 5.20 -16.17
CA ALA A 246 -2.08 6.01 -16.38
C ALA A 246 -0.90 5.45 -15.58
N GLY A 247 0.30 5.57 -16.15
CA GLY A 247 1.54 5.04 -15.60
C GLY A 247 2.62 6.10 -15.44
N PHE A 248 3.37 6.04 -14.35
CA PHE A 248 4.62 6.80 -14.20
C PHE A 248 5.75 5.87 -13.78
N ILE A 249 6.93 6.01 -14.39
CA ILE A 249 8.12 5.23 -14.01
C ILE A 249 9.23 6.17 -13.56
N ALA A 250 9.59 6.10 -12.27
CA ALA A 250 10.71 6.83 -11.71
C ALA A 250 12.07 6.24 -12.16
N GLY A 251 13.10 7.08 -12.21
CA GLY A 251 14.49 6.66 -12.47
C GLY A 251 14.94 6.79 -13.94
N ALA A 252 14.31 7.65 -14.73
CA ALA A 252 14.72 7.93 -16.12
C ALA A 252 16.19 8.37 -16.26
N THR A 253 16.73 9.04 -15.23
CA THR A 253 18.12 9.53 -15.18
C THR A 253 19.03 8.68 -14.29
N ALA A 254 18.57 7.50 -13.86
CA ALA A 254 19.34 6.64 -12.96
C ALA A 254 20.55 6.01 -13.68
N PRO A 255 21.76 6.06 -13.08
CA PRO A 255 22.91 5.38 -13.64
C PRO A 255 22.79 3.86 -13.49
N ALA A 256 23.32 3.11 -14.45
CA ALA A 256 23.31 1.65 -14.43
C ALA A 256 24.09 1.07 -13.22
N GLY A 257 23.62 -0.05 -12.67
CA GLY A 257 24.30 -0.77 -11.58
C GLY A 257 24.31 -0.07 -10.22
N ARG A 258 23.67 1.10 -10.07
CA ARG A 258 23.59 1.84 -8.80
C ARG A 258 22.22 1.64 -8.14
N ARG A 259 22.23 1.36 -6.84
CA ARG A 259 21.02 1.36 -6.02
C ARG A 259 20.55 2.80 -5.72
N MET A 260 19.27 3.07 -5.96
CA MET A 260 18.66 4.39 -5.79
C MET A 260 17.70 4.40 -4.59
N GLY A 261 18.22 4.60 -3.38
CA GLY A 261 17.41 4.65 -2.15
C GLY A 261 16.80 3.29 -1.81
N HIS A 262 15.64 2.97 -2.38
CA HIS A 262 14.95 1.70 -2.21
C HIS A 262 15.85 0.51 -2.56
N ALA A 263 15.72 -0.58 -1.80
CA ALA A 263 16.50 -1.80 -2.00
C ALA A 263 16.26 -2.42 -3.38
N GLY A 264 15.05 -2.32 -3.94
CA GLY A 264 14.70 -2.85 -5.25
C GLY A 264 14.95 -1.90 -6.43
N ALA A 265 15.40 -0.66 -6.19
CA ALA A 265 15.64 0.33 -7.23
C ALA A 265 17.06 0.23 -7.79
N ILE A 266 17.35 -0.86 -8.49
CA ILE A 266 18.65 -1.11 -9.15
C ILE A 266 18.41 -1.63 -10.57
N VAL A 267 19.12 -1.06 -11.54
CA VAL A 267 19.10 -1.53 -12.94
C VAL A 267 20.06 -2.70 -13.06
N GLY A 268 19.53 -3.93 -13.13
CA GLY A 268 20.28 -5.17 -13.30
C GLY A 268 20.46 -5.59 -14.77
N GLY A 269 19.55 -5.17 -15.65
CA GLY A 269 19.61 -5.43 -17.09
C GLY A 269 18.93 -4.34 -17.93
N LYS A 270 18.98 -4.49 -19.26
CA LYS A 270 18.38 -3.51 -20.20
C LYS A 270 16.87 -3.34 -20.01
N GLU A 271 16.18 -4.42 -19.62
CA GLU A 271 14.74 -4.45 -19.38
C GLU A 271 14.32 -3.77 -18.07
N ASP A 272 15.26 -3.59 -17.13
CA ASP A 272 15.01 -2.95 -15.84
C ASP A 272 14.98 -1.41 -15.91
N THR A 273 15.37 -0.85 -17.06
CA THR A 273 15.47 0.59 -17.25
C THR A 273 14.09 1.25 -17.31
N ALA A 274 14.00 2.50 -16.87
CA ALA A 274 12.77 3.26 -16.96
C ALA A 274 12.29 3.39 -18.42
N ALA A 275 13.23 3.59 -19.35
CA ALA A 275 12.92 3.67 -20.78
C ALA A 275 12.29 2.38 -21.32
N ALA A 276 12.81 1.20 -20.95
CA ALA A 276 12.24 -0.08 -21.35
C ALA A 276 10.81 -0.26 -20.79
N LYS A 277 10.60 0.03 -19.50
CA LYS A 277 9.28 -0.05 -18.88
C LYS A 277 8.26 0.91 -19.51
N ILE A 278 8.67 2.14 -19.81
CA ILE A 278 7.85 3.15 -20.51
C ILE A 278 7.47 2.67 -21.91
N ALA A 279 8.39 2.05 -22.65
CA ALA A 279 8.09 1.50 -23.97
C ALA A 279 7.01 0.42 -23.89
N VAL A 280 7.10 -0.48 -22.89
CA VAL A 280 6.06 -1.50 -22.64
C VAL A 280 4.72 -0.86 -22.27
N PHE A 281 4.71 0.18 -21.43
CA PHE A 281 3.46 0.87 -21.06
C PHE A 281 2.75 1.41 -22.30
N LYS A 282 3.48 2.09 -23.19
CA LYS A 282 2.95 2.60 -24.45
C LYS A 282 2.42 1.48 -25.34
N GLU A 283 3.16 0.38 -25.47
CA GLU A 283 2.74 -0.80 -26.25
C GLU A 283 1.48 -1.49 -25.69
N CYS A 284 1.24 -1.35 -24.39
CA CYS A 284 0.08 -1.89 -23.68
C CYS A 284 -1.10 -0.90 -23.59
N GLY A 285 -1.00 0.27 -24.21
CA GLY A 285 -2.05 1.28 -24.19
C GLY A 285 -2.26 1.95 -22.83
N ILE A 286 -1.22 1.96 -21.99
CA ILE A 286 -1.17 2.74 -20.75
C ILE A 286 -0.67 4.14 -21.09
N GLU A 287 -1.42 5.15 -20.69
CA GLU A 287 -1.01 6.55 -20.87
C GLU A 287 0.15 6.86 -19.91
N VAL A 288 1.27 7.32 -20.45
CA VAL A 288 2.48 7.55 -19.65
C VAL A 288 2.52 9.02 -19.24
N ALA A 289 2.61 9.27 -17.93
CA ALA A 289 2.93 10.58 -17.40
C ALA A 289 4.40 10.89 -17.66
N GLU A 290 4.67 12.03 -18.30
CA GLU A 290 6.04 12.40 -18.69
C GLU A 290 6.88 12.83 -17.49
N THR A 291 6.24 13.48 -16.52
CA THR A 291 6.87 13.99 -15.30
C THR A 291 6.05 13.58 -14.07
N PRO A 292 6.64 13.62 -12.87
CA PRO A 292 5.88 13.39 -11.63
C PRO A 292 4.66 14.31 -11.50
N SER A 293 4.71 15.53 -12.03
CA SER A 293 3.61 16.50 -11.95
C SER A 293 2.46 16.24 -12.95
N ASP A 294 2.60 15.27 -13.85
CA ASP A 294 1.64 14.97 -14.94
C ASP A 294 0.77 13.73 -14.65
N MET A 295 0.92 13.07 -13.49
CA MET A 295 0.27 11.78 -13.22
C MET A 295 -1.26 11.83 -13.30
N ALA A 296 -1.89 12.85 -12.69
CA ALA A 296 -3.35 13.00 -12.75
C ALA A 296 -3.82 13.45 -14.14
N ASP A 297 -3.05 14.29 -14.83
CA ASP A 297 -3.41 14.78 -16.17
C ASP A 297 -3.31 13.68 -17.22
N ALA A 298 -2.30 12.80 -17.12
CA ALA A 298 -2.21 11.56 -17.89
C ALA A 298 -3.48 10.71 -17.71
N LEU A 299 -3.93 10.48 -16.48
CA LEU A 299 -5.17 9.72 -16.25
C LEU A 299 -6.39 10.39 -16.89
N LEU A 300 -6.50 11.72 -16.78
CA LEU A 300 -7.59 12.46 -17.40
C LEU A 300 -7.59 12.38 -18.92
N ARG A 301 -6.42 12.41 -19.57
CA ARG A 301 -6.28 12.23 -21.03
C ARG A 301 -6.86 10.88 -21.48
N VAL A 302 -6.43 9.79 -20.87
CA VAL A 302 -6.90 8.44 -21.26
C VAL A 302 -8.35 8.19 -20.86
N ALA A 303 -8.81 8.72 -19.73
CA ALA A 303 -10.21 8.61 -19.34
C ALA A 303 -11.13 9.33 -20.35
N LYS A 304 -10.76 10.55 -20.76
CA LYS A 304 -11.47 11.29 -21.81
C LYS A 304 -11.49 10.53 -23.14
N ALA A 305 -10.36 9.99 -23.57
CA ALA A 305 -10.26 9.21 -24.81
C ALA A 305 -11.15 7.95 -24.79
N ARG A 306 -11.38 7.36 -23.62
CA ARG A 306 -12.27 6.20 -23.42
C ARG A 306 -13.71 6.56 -23.06
N GLY A 307 -14.07 7.85 -22.97
CA GLY A 307 -15.40 8.29 -22.55
C GLY A 307 -15.77 7.95 -21.10
N VAL A 308 -14.77 7.79 -20.22
CA VAL A 308 -14.98 7.43 -18.80
C VAL A 308 -14.96 8.68 -17.94
N LYS A 309 -15.97 8.82 -17.07
CA LYS A 309 -16.03 9.89 -16.07
C LYS A 309 -15.41 9.40 -14.74
N LEU A 310 -14.46 10.16 -14.22
CA LEU A 310 -13.74 9.82 -12.97
C LEU A 310 -14.37 10.45 -11.71
N SER A 311 -15.43 11.26 -11.88
CA SER A 311 -16.17 11.97 -10.83
C SER A 311 -17.66 11.72 -10.88
#